data_AF-A0A6B8KJF4-F1
#
_entry.id   AF-A0A6B8KJF4-F1
#
_cell.length_a   1.000
_cell.length_b   1.000
_cell.length_c   1.000
_cell.angle_alpha   90.00
_cell.angle_beta   90.00
_cell.angle_gamma   90.00
#
_symmetry.space_group_name_H-M   'P 1'
#
loop_
_entity.id
_entity.type
_entity.pdbx_description
1 polymer ?
#
loop_
_entity_poly.entity_id
_entity_poly.type
_entity_poly.pdbx_seq_one_letter_code
_entity_poly.pdbx_strand_id
1 'polypeptide(L)'
;MDRGGADPGRNRPVPRPDVSVPRRALGVSDAFGNGTPRNPTGAVGFNLRFPGQFADGETGLNYNYFRDYDPTTGGHIESDPISLAGGINTYAYVGGNPVSAIDPFGLESWDDYVSNSLSALRNAPRQFMDDPLRSIEAGLEGVAPISPA
;
A
#
# COMPACT_ATOMS: atom_id res chain seq x y z
N MET A 1 55.97 -39.89 -36.36
CA MET A 1 55.94 -38.41 -36.32
C MET A 1 54.50 -38.03 -36.60
N ASP A 2 53.71 -37.82 -35.56
CA ASP A 2 52.26 -37.76 -35.67
C ASP A 2 51.67 -36.57 -34.89
N ARG A 3 50.71 -35.92 -35.56
CA ARG A 3 49.67 -34.95 -35.14
C ARG A 3 50.03 -33.50 -34.85
N GLY A 4 49.52 -32.66 -35.75
CA GLY A 4 48.39 -31.80 -35.39
C GLY A 4 48.74 -30.35 -35.06
N GLY A 5 48.81 -29.53 -36.10
CA GLY A 5 48.75 -28.07 -35.94
C GLY A 5 47.41 -27.68 -35.31
N ALA A 6 47.46 -27.05 -34.13
CA ALA A 6 46.28 -26.54 -33.44
C ALA A 6 45.94 -25.11 -33.93
N ASP A 7 44.72 -25.00 -34.40
CA ASP A 7 43.97 -23.80 -34.84
C ASP A 7 43.90 -22.68 -33.75
N PRO A 8 44.27 -21.42 -34.06
CA PRO A 8 44.22 -20.32 -33.10
C PRO A 8 42.83 -19.66 -33.12
N GLY A 9 41.81 -20.39 -32.63
CA GLY A 9 40.41 -19.94 -32.71
C GLY A 9 39.57 -20.19 -31.46
N ARG A 10 40.17 -20.40 -30.29
CA ARG A 10 39.38 -20.67 -29.06
C ARG A 10 38.68 -19.40 -28.57
N ASN A 11 37.40 -19.29 -28.93
CA ASN A 11 36.37 -18.51 -28.24
C ASN A 11 36.59 -18.59 -26.73
N ARG A 12 37.22 -17.57 -26.15
CA ARG A 12 37.24 -17.40 -24.70
C ARG A 12 35.85 -16.91 -24.30
N PRO A 13 35.11 -17.62 -23.43
CA PRO A 13 33.86 -17.10 -22.92
C PRO A 13 34.15 -15.75 -22.26
N VAL A 14 33.59 -14.66 -22.79
CA VAL A 14 33.57 -13.39 -22.08
C VAL A 14 32.81 -13.63 -20.77
N PRO A 15 33.40 -13.33 -19.60
CA PRO A 15 32.66 -13.40 -18.35
C PRO A 15 31.44 -12.51 -18.49
N ARG A 16 30.23 -13.08 -18.43
CA ARG A 16 29.03 -12.27 -18.30
C ARG A 16 29.19 -11.52 -16.98
N PRO A 17 29.06 -10.19 -16.95
CA PRO A 17 29.02 -9.48 -15.68
C PRO A 17 27.91 -10.13 -14.87
N ASP A 18 28.27 -10.64 -13.70
CA ASP A 18 27.32 -11.19 -12.75
C ASP A 18 26.38 -10.05 -12.35
N VAL A 19 25.18 -10.01 -12.94
CA VAL A 19 24.11 -9.10 -12.57
C VAL A 19 23.44 -9.60 -11.28
N SER A 20 24.22 -10.11 -10.34
CA SER A 20 23.93 -10.10 -8.92
C SER A 20 24.02 -8.66 -8.43
N VAL A 21 23.20 -7.76 -9.00
CA VAL A 21 22.83 -6.55 -8.26
C VAL A 21 22.22 -7.06 -6.97
N PRO A 22 22.83 -6.80 -5.80
CA PRO A 22 22.18 -7.17 -4.55
C PRO A 22 20.84 -6.46 -4.58
N ARG A 23 19.75 -7.22 -4.65
CA ARG A 23 18.42 -6.70 -4.38
C ARG A 23 18.55 -6.11 -2.99
N ARG A 24 18.68 -4.79 -2.90
CA ARG A 24 18.68 -4.07 -1.63
C ARG A 24 17.26 -4.28 -1.10
N ALA A 25 17.06 -5.37 -0.37
CA ALA A 25 15.78 -5.73 0.22
C ALA A 25 15.43 -4.62 1.22
N LEU A 26 14.56 -3.73 0.78
CA LEU A 26 13.87 -2.73 1.58
C LEU A 26 12.88 -3.51 2.45
N GLY A 27 13.33 -3.99 3.60
CA GLY A 27 12.51 -4.82 4.49
C GLY A 27 12.17 -6.21 3.94
N VAL A 28 11.77 -7.11 4.82
CA VAL A 28 11.08 -8.35 4.46
C VAL A 28 9.78 -8.32 5.26
N SER A 29 8.67 -8.13 4.56
CA SER A 29 7.33 -8.24 5.11
C SER A 29 6.54 -9.28 4.34
N ASP A 30 5.50 -9.82 4.97
CA ASP A 30 4.49 -10.60 4.26
C ASP A 30 3.59 -9.69 3.40
N ALA A 31 2.56 -10.29 2.77
CA ALA A 31 1.63 -9.60 1.91
C ALA A 31 0.84 -8.51 2.62
N PHE A 32 0.64 -8.61 3.95
CA PHE A 32 -0.11 -7.65 4.77
C PHE A 32 0.83 -6.74 5.57
N GLY A 33 2.11 -6.68 5.21
CA GLY A 33 3.04 -5.73 5.80
C GLY A 33 3.52 -6.15 7.19
N ASN A 34 3.24 -7.37 7.63
CA ASN A 34 3.83 -7.92 8.85
C ASN A 34 5.29 -8.26 8.59
N GLY A 35 6.19 -7.59 9.30
CA GLY A 35 7.61 -7.80 9.16
C GLY A 35 8.43 -6.63 9.67
N THR A 36 9.74 -6.82 9.72
CA THR A 36 10.64 -5.76 10.18
C THR A 36 11.03 -4.85 9.01
N PRO A 37 10.73 -3.54 9.10
CA PRO A 37 11.30 -2.58 8.16
C PRO A 37 12.82 -2.62 8.24
N ARG A 38 13.50 -2.79 7.11
CA ARG A 38 14.95 -2.71 7.08
C ARG A 38 15.37 -1.30 6.69
N ASN A 39 15.99 -0.57 7.62
CA ASN A 39 16.68 0.66 7.29
C ASN A 39 17.95 0.32 6.46
N PRO A 40 18.07 0.73 5.19
CA PRO A 40 19.24 0.44 4.37
C PRO A 40 20.54 1.10 4.86
N THR A 41 20.46 2.16 5.69
CA THR A 41 21.63 2.85 6.26
C THR A 41 21.83 2.58 7.75
N GLY A 42 20.86 1.98 8.44
CA GLY A 42 20.94 1.63 9.87
C GLY A 42 21.10 2.80 10.85
N ALA A 43 21.07 4.04 10.36
CA ALA A 43 21.44 5.22 11.15
C ALA A 43 20.31 5.78 12.03
N VAL A 44 19.05 5.44 11.74
CA VAL A 44 17.84 5.95 12.42
C VAL A 44 16.70 4.93 12.36
N GLY A 45 15.68 5.06 13.20
CA GLY A 45 14.46 4.24 13.11
C GLY A 45 13.76 4.42 11.75
N PHE A 46 13.28 3.32 11.15
CA PHE A 46 12.52 3.36 9.90
C PHE A 46 11.07 2.94 10.18
N ASN A 47 10.21 3.95 10.31
CA ASN A 47 8.82 3.75 10.73
C ASN A 47 7.84 3.71 9.56
N LEU A 48 8.29 3.93 8.32
CA LEU A 48 7.40 3.84 7.16
C LEU A 48 6.92 2.40 6.94
N ARG A 49 5.66 2.26 6.55
CA ARG A 49 4.95 0.99 6.32
C ARG A 49 4.36 0.99 4.90
N PHE A 50 3.15 0.47 4.70
CA PHE A 50 2.45 0.65 3.43
C PHE A 50 2.26 2.15 3.10
N PRO A 51 2.00 2.50 1.83
CA PRO A 51 1.73 3.88 1.45
C PRO A 51 0.65 4.51 2.34
N GLY A 52 0.96 5.68 2.92
CA GLY A 52 0.08 6.36 3.89
C GLY A 52 0.31 6.00 5.35
N GLN A 53 1.03 4.91 5.64
CA GLN A 53 1.14 4.36 6.98
C GLN A 53 2.46 4.69 7.70
N PHE A 54 2.34 4.94 9.01
CA PHE A 54 3.47 5.14 9.92
C PHE A 54 3.37 4.20 11.13
N ALA A 55 4.45 3.49 11.44
CA ALA A 55 4.51 2.56 12.55
C ALA A 55 4.50 3.30 13.89
N ASP A 56 3.58 2.90 14.76
CA ASP A 56 3.59 3.25 16.16
C ASP A 56 4.28 2.15 16.98
N GLY A 57 5.41 2.52 17.59
CA GLY A 57 6.23 1.59 18.36
C GLY A 57 5.63 1.22 19.73
N GLU A 58 4.68 2.00 20.25
CA GLU A 58 4.07 1.75 21.56
C GLU A 58 2.97 0.70 21.46
N THR A 59 2.13 0.79 20.43
CA THR A 59 0.99 -0.11 20.21
C THR A 59 1.34 -1.30 19.32
N GLY A 60 2.35 -1.18 18.45
CA GLY A 60 2.64 -2.15 17.39
C GLY A 60 1.71 -2.04 16.18
N LEU A 61 0.81 -1.05 16.17
CA LEU A 61 -0.07 -0.72 15.05
C LEU A 61 0.63 0.22 14.06
N ASN A 62 0.02 0.38 12.90
CA ASN A 62 0.41 1.39 11.92
C ASN A 62 -0.69 2.43 11.79
N TYR A 63 -0.39 3.68 12.15
CA TYR A 63 -1.30 4.79 11.95
C TYR A 63 -1.53 5.02 10.45
N ASN A 64 -2.79 5.01 10.01
CA ASN A 64 -3.23 5.23 8.63
C ASN A 64 -4.31 6.34 8.57
N TYR A 65 -3.95 7.53 9.04
CA TYR A 65 -4.75 8.75 9.03
C TYR A 65 -6.12 8.64 9.70
N PHE A 66 -7.15 8.12 9.02
CA PHE A 66 -8.49 7.93 9.58
C PHE A 66 -8.63 6.65 10.40
N ARG A 67 -7.71 5.69 10.25
CA ARG A 67 -7.78 4.40 10.95
C ARG A 67 -6.41 3.90 11.39
N ASP A 68 -6.40 3.09 12.44
CA ASP A 68 -5.23 2.29 12.81
C ASP A 68 -5.24 0.90 12.16
N TYR A 69 -4.11 0.51 11.57
CA TYR A 69 -3.91 -0.75 10.86
C TYR A 69 -3.08 -1.73 11.70
N ASP A 70 -3.59 -2.95 11.85
CA ASP A 70 -2.89 -4.05 12.49
C ASP A 70 -2.31 -5.00 11.42
N PRO A 71 -0.97 -4.99 11.19
CA PRO A 71 -0.34 -5.88 10.23
C PRO A 71 -0.44 -7.36 10.63
N THR A 72 -0.68 -7.68 11.91
CA THR A 72 -0.76 -9.07 12.36
C THR A 72 -2.07 -9.75 11.96
N THR A 73 -3.17 -9.00 11.95
CA THR A 73 -4.48 -9.46 11.49
C THR A 73 -4.75 -9.09 10.02
N GLY A 74 -3.99 -8.15 9.47
CA GLY A 74 -4.08 -7.72 8.07
C GLY A 74 -5.22 -6.75 7.79
N GLY A 75 -5.73 -6.04 8.80
CA GLY A 75 -6.88 -5.15 8.69
C GLY A 75 -6.80 -3.94 9.62
N HIS A 76 -7.80 -3.08 9.53
CA HIS A 76 -7.98 -1.97 10.46
C HIS A 76 -8.62 -2.48 11.76
N ILE A 77 -8.28 -1.85 12.88
CA ILE A 77 -8.89 -2.15 14.18
C ILE A 77 -10.17 -1.35 14.44
N GLU A 78 -10.44 -0.36 13.58
CA GLU A 78 -11.60 0.52 13.60
C GLU A 78 -12.46 0.28 12.37
N SER A 79 -13.79 0.41 12.54
CA SER A 79 -14.71 0.35 11.41
C SER A 79 -14.55 1.58 10.52
N ASP A 80 -14.73 1.38 9.23
CA ASP A 80 -14.70 2.43 8.21
C ASP A 80 -15.61 3.63 8.52
N PRO A 81 -15.08 4.87 8.58
CA PRO A 81 -15.87 6.08 8.73
C PRO A 81 -16.86 6.32 7.58
N ILE A 82 -16.56 5.83 6.37
CA ILE A 82 -17.49 5.90 5.22
C ILE A 82 -18.40 4.67 5.13
N SER A 83 -18.35 3.79 6.14
CA SER A 83 -19.20 2.60 6.28
C SER A 83 -19.13 1.71 5.03
N LEU A 84 -20.28 1.24 4.54
CA LEU A 84 -20.39 0.34 3.38
C LEU A 84 -19.94 0.98 2.05
N ALA A 85 -19.67 2.29 2.01
CA ALA A 85 -19.10 2.93 0.82
C ALA A 85 -17.69 2.42 0.52
N GLY A 86 -16.89 2.11 1.56
CA GLY A 86 -15.56 1.52 1.44
C GLY A 86 -15.58 -0.01 1.21
N GLY A 87 -16.76 -0.62 1.13
CA GLY A 87 -16.96 -2.04 0.88
C GLY A 87 -17.73 -2.77 1.97
N ILE A 88 -18.05 -4.04 1.72
CA ILE A 88 -18.88 -4.88 2.62
C ILE A 88 -18.18 -5.16 3.95
N ASN A 89 -16.84 -5.26 3.94
CA ASN A 89 -16.06 -5.45 5.15
C ASN A 89 -15.42 -4.13 5.56
N THR A 90 -16.00 -3.46 6.56
CA THR A 90 -15.58 -2.14 7.03
C THR A 90 -14.25 -2.14 7.79
N TYR A 91 -13.67 -3.31 8.05
CA TYR A 91 -12.37 -3.47 8.70
C TYR A 91 -11.27 -3.90 7.72
N ALA A 92 -11.61 -4.25 6.48
CA ALA A 92 -10.64 -4.75 5.52
C ALA A 92 -9.69 -3.64 5.06
N TYR A 93 -8.41 -3.97 4.90
CA TYR A 93 -7.48 -3.14 4.14
C TYR A 93 -7.55 -3.54 2.66
N VAL A 94 -7.89 -2.58 1.80
CA VAL A 94 -7.96 -2.71 0.32
C VAL A 94 -8.66 -3.98 -0.20
N GLY A 95 -9.78 -4.35 0.43
CA GLY A 95 -10.54 -5.54 0.05
C GLY A 95 -9.77 -6.86 0.20
N GLY A 96 -8.68 -6.89 0.98
CA GLY A 96 -7.83 -8.06 1.16
C GLY A 96 -6.79 -8.28 0.06
N ASN A 97 -6.53 -7.29 -0.81
CA ASN A 97 -5.52 -7.37 -1.87
C ASN A 97 -4.42 -6.27 -1.75
N PRO A 98 -3.61 -6.28 -0.66
CA PRO A 98 -2.52 -5.32 -0.43
C PRO A 98 -1.37 -5.40 -1.45
N VAL A 99 -1.36 -6.43 -2.29
CA VAL A 99 -0.35 -6.59 -3.35
C VAL A 99 -0.68 -5.73 -4.56
N SER A 100 -1.96 -5.48 -4.82
CA SER A 100 -2.43 -4.80 -6.05
C SER A 100 -3.02 -3.42 -5.78
N ALA A 101 -3.40 -3.12 -4.55
CA ALA A 101 -4.10 -1.91 -4.17
C ALA A 101 -3.48 -1.27 -2.92
N ILE A 102 -3.73 0.04 -2.77
CA ILE A 102 -3.24 0.85 -1.66
C ILE A 102 -4.40 1.67 -1.09
N ASP A 103 -4.41 1.91 0.22
CA ASP A 103 -5.34 2.83 0.91
C ASP A 103 -4.50 3.89 1.65
N PRO A 104 -4.21 5.05 1.00
CA PRO A 104 -3.34 6.08 1.56
C PRO A 104 -3.96 6.90 2.70
N PHE A 105 -5.27 6.81 2.90
CA PHE A 105 -6.01 7.66 3.85
C PHE A 105 -6.67 6.85 4.97
N GLY A 106 -6.76 5.54 4.86
CA GLY A 106 -7.54 4.75 5.80
C GLY A 106 -9.04 4.93 5.56
N LEU A 107 -9.49 5.10 4.31
CA LEU A 107 -10.92 5.16 3.97
C LEU A 107 -11.29 4.06 2.99
N GLU A 108 -10.59 3.96 1.87
CA GLU A 108 -10.84 2.93 0.86
C GLU A 108 -9.64 2.85 -0.08
N SER A 109 -9.60 1.85 -0.96
CA SER A 109 -8.51 1.77 -1.92
C SER A 109 -8.50 3.01 -2.83
N TRP A 110 -7.34 3.41 -3.32
CA TRP A 110 -7.23 4.58 -4.20
C TRP A 110 -8.09 4.45 -5.47
N ASP A 111 -8.24 3.23 -6.00
CA ASP A 111 -9.08 2.94 -7.17
C ASP A 111 -10.58 3.07 -6.86
N ASP A 112 -11.00 2.64 -5.67
CA ASP A 112 -12.38 2.80 -5.19
C ASP A 112 -12.68 4.26 -4.91
N TYR A 113 -11.74 4.99 -4.28
CA TYR A 113 -11.85 6.42 -4.01
C TYR A 113 -12.08 7.22 -5.29
N VAL A 114 -11.29 6.98 -6.33
CA VAL A 114 -11.47 7.64 -7.63
C VAL A 114 -12.81 7.25 -8.26
N SER A 115 -13.20 5.97 -8.20
CA SER A 115 -14.46 5.49 -8.80
C SER A 115 -15.70 6.04 -8.10
N ASN A 116 -15.69 6.06 -6.77
CA ASN A 116 -16.73 6.62 -5.92
C ASN A 116 -16.80 8.15 -6.09
N SER A 117 -15.64 8.83 -6.11
CA SER A 117 -15.55 10.27 -6.36
C SER A 117 -16.08 10.65 -7.74
N LEU A 118 -15.71 9.92 -8.79
CA LEU A 118 -16.20 10.18 -10.16
C LEU A 118 -17.70 9.91 -10.30
N SER A 119 -18.22 8.90 -9.59
CA SER A 119 -19.65 8.59 -9.57
C SER A 119 -20.45 9.66 -8.83
N ALA A 120 -19.92 10.15 -7.70
CA ALA A 120 -20.47 11.28 -6.96
C ALA A 120 -20.44 12.57 -7.81
N LEU A 121 -19.31 12.88 -8.45
CA LEU A 121 -19.15 14.05 -9.31
C LEU A 121 -20.02 14.01 -10.57
N ARG A 122 -20.30 12.83 -11.14
CA ARG A 122 -21.20 12.69 -12.29
C ARG A 122 -22.63 13.14 -11.97
N ASN A 123 -23.06 12.97 -10.73
CA ASN A 123 -24.42 13.27 -10.29
C ASN A 123 -24.51 14.56 -9.44
N ALA A 124 -23.37 15.16 -9.08
CA ALA A 124 -23.32 16.38 -8.28
C ALA A 124 -23.59 17.65 -9.11
N PRO A 125 -24.38 18.61 -8.60
CA PRO A 125 -24.48 19.96 -9.15
C PRO A 125 -23.10 20.63 -9.31
N ARG A 126 -22.91 21.49 -10.31
CA ARG A 126 -21.61 22.12 -10.66
C ARG A 126 -20.94 22.95 -9.54
N GLN A 127 -21.58 23.15 -8.39
CA GLN A 127 -21.06 23.90 -7.24
C GLN A 127 -20.16 23.07 -6.30
N PHE A 128 -20.05 21.75 -6.50
CA PHE A 128 -19.30 20.85 -5.62
C PHE A 128 -17.82 20.62 -6.03
N MET A 129 -17.33 21.29 -7.07
CA MET A 129 -15.97 21.08 -7.60
C MET A 129 -14.88 21.87 -6.84
N ASP A 130 -15.27 22.78 -5.95
CA ASP A 130 -14.36 23.78 -5.37
C ASP A 130 -13.75 23.38 -4.01
N ASP A 131 -14.18 22.25 -3.41
CA ASP A 131 -13.66 21.75 -2.12
C ASP A 131 -13.79 20.22 -2.00
N PRO A 132 -12.67 19.46 -2.11
CA PRO A 132 -12.70 18.00 -2.13
C PRO A 132 -13.09 17.37 -0.80
N LEU A 133 -12.94 18.06 0.34
CA LEU A 133 -13.33 17.52 1.65
C LEU A 133 -14.84 17.69 1.88
N ARG A 134 -15.41 18.79 1.40
CA ARG A 134 -16.83 19.09 1.52
C ARG A 134 -17.71 18.21 0.62
N SER A 135 -17.16 17.71 -0.49
CA SER A 135 -17.81 16.72 -1.34
C SER A 135 -17.94 15.34 -0.69
N ILE A 136 -17.06 15.00 0.26
CA ILE A 136 -17.13 13.75 1.04
C ILE A 136 -18.24 13.90 2.10
N GLU A 137 -18.28 15.01 2.83
CA GLU A 137 -19.32 15.28 3.84
C GLU A 137 -20.73 15.34 3.23
N ALA A 138 -20.91 15.96 2.05
CA ALA A 138 -22.20 16.00 1.37
C ALA A 138 -22.68 14.61 0.88
N GLY A 139 -21.77 13.69 0.59
CA GLY A 139 -22.09 12.28 0.33
C GLY A 139 -22.46 11.49 1.60
N LEU A 140 -22.04 11.99 2.77
CA LEU A 140 -22.29 11.42 4.09
C LEU A 140 -23.56 11.97 4.77
N GLU A 141 -24.11 13.13 4.37
CA GLU A 141 -25.33 13.69 4.99
C GLU A 141 -26.60 12.84 4.80
N GLY A 142 -26.56 11.80 3.96
CA GLY A 142 -27.63 10.79 3.84
C GLY A 142 -27.48 9.58 4.77
N VAL A 143 -26.36 9.43 5.46
CA VAL A 143 -26.05 8.26 6.31
C VAL A 143 -25.97 8.75 7.76
N ALA A 144 -27.01 8.44 8.54
CA ALA A 144 -27.08 8.83 9.94
C ALA A 144 -25.83 8.34 10.71
N PRO A 145 -25.23 9.16 11.59
CA PRO A 145 -24.14 8.70 12.44
C PRO A 145 -24.66 7.62 13.38
N ILE A 146 -24.15 6.39 13.25
CA ILE A 146 -24.34 5.35 14.26
C ILE A 146 -23.48 5.73 15.48
N SER A 147 -24.15 6.18 16.54
CA SER A 147 -23.52 6.43 17.83
C SER A 147 -22.84 5.15 18.34
N PRO A 148 -21.64 5.23 18.95
CA PRO A 148 -21.00 4.08 19.56
C PRO A 148 -21.86 3.55 20.71
N ALA A 149 -22.00 2.22 20.78
CA ALA A 149 -22.65 1.49 21.86
C ALA A 149 -21.66 1.18 22.99
#